data_AF-A0A972S5E0-F1
#
_entry.id   AF-A0A972S5E0-F1
#
_cell.length_a   1.000
_cell.length_b   1.000
_cell.length_c   1.000
_cell.angle_alpha   90.00
_cell.angle_beta   90.00
_cell.angle_gamma   90.00
#
_symmetry.space_group_name_H-M   'P 1'
#
loop_
_entity.id
_entity.type
_entity.pdbx_description
1 polymer ?
#
loop_
_entity_poly.entity_id
_entity_poly.type
_entity_poly.pdbx_seq_one_letter_code
_entity_poly.pdbx_strand_id
1 'polypeptide(L)' 'MPDFVIIMVMGFPMLLFTVFPALKLGDYLEEKYNIDETNKRRVVIFTTIVVTFTLSSLLFYL' A
#
# COMPACT_ATOMS: atom_id res chain seq x y z
N MET A 1 -21.74 -7.01 15.46
CA MET A 1 -22.03 -7.54 14.10
C MET A 1 -22.09 -6.50 12.97
N PRO A 2 -22.15 -5.17 13.19
CA PRO A 2 -21.85 -4.19 12.11
C PRO A 2 -20.33 -3.92 11.93
N ASP A 3 -19.49 -4.39 12.84
CA ASP A 3 -18.08 -4.03 12.95
C ASP A 3 -17.22 -4.45 11.73
N PHE A 4 -17.53 -5.61 11.14
CA PHE A 4 -16.80 -6.11 9.98
C PHE A 4 -17.08 -5.29 8.71
N VAL A 5 -18.31 -4.80 8.56
CA VAL A 5 -18.72 -3.94 7.44
C VAL A 5 -18.01 -2.59 7.54
N ILE A 6 -17.89 -2.04 8.75
CA ILE A 6 -17.17 -0.79 9.00
C ILE A 6 -15.68 -0.94 8.66
N ILE A 7 -15.05 -2.06 9.04
CA ILE A 7 -13.64 -2.34 8.71
C ILE A 7 -13.45 -2.45 7.19
N MET A 8 -14.35 -3.12 6.47
CA MET A 8 -14.28 -3.19 5.00
C MET A 8 -14.47 -1.82 4.33
N VAL A 9 -15.45 -1.05 4.79
CA VAL A 9 -15.78 0.27 4.23
C VAL A 9 -14.69 1.30 4.52
N MET A 10 -14.04 1.24 5.69
CA MET A 10 -12.91 2.11 6.04
C MET A 10 -11.58 1.60 5.47
N GLY A 11 -11.40 0.29 5.32
CA GLY A 11 -10.22 -0.31 4.71
C GLY A 11 -10.09 0.03 3.23
N PHE A 12 -11.21 0.17 2.51
CA PHE A 12 -11.23 0.51 1.09
C PHE A 12 -10.58 1.88 0.77
N PRO A 13 -10.97 3.01 1.39
CA PRO A 13 -10.31 4.29 1.19
C PRO A 13 -8.85 4.29 1.68
N MET A 14 -8.53 3.60 2.77
CA MET A 14 -7.13 3.46 3.23
C MET A 14 -6.27 2.68 2.24
N LEU A 15 -6.80 1.62 1.62
CA LEU A 15 -6.13 0.87 0.56
C LEU A 15 -5.93 1.75 -0.67
N LEU A 16 -6.93 2.52 -1.10
CA LEU A 16 -6.76 3.44 -2.23
C LEU A 16 -5.69 4.51 -1.95
N PHE A 17 -5.64 5.04 -0.72
CA PHE A 17 -4.62 6.01 -0.31
C PHE A 17 -3.22 5.42 -0.21
N THR A 18 -3.08 4.14 0.13
CA THR A 18 -1.77 3.45 0.25
C THR A 18 -1.29 2.86 -1.07
N VAL A 19 -2.22 2.44 -1.94
CA VAL A 19 -1.92 1.90 -3.27
C VAL A 19 -1.38 2.97 -4.21
N PHE A 20 -1.85 4.22 -4.11
CA PHE A 20 -1.39 5.31 -4.98
C PHE A 20 0.12 5.64 -4.84
N PRO A 21 0.68 5.86 -3.62
CA PRO A 21 2.12 6.04 -3.45
C PRO A 21 2.91 4.75 -3.73
N ALA A 22 2.34 3.57 -3.46
CA ALA A 22 2.99 2.30 -3.77
C ALA A 22 3.12 2.06 -5.28
N LEU A 23 2.09 2.38 -6.06
CA LEU A 23 2.11 2.33 -7.53
C LEU A 23 3.13 3.32 -8.09
N LYS A 24 3.10 4.57 -7.62
CA LYS A 24 4.05 5.60 -8.06
C LYS A 24 5.51 5.24 -7.75
N LEU A 25 5.76 4.58 -6.62
CA LEU A 25 7.08 4.03 -6.29
C LEU A 25 7.47 2.86 -7.20
N GLY A 26 6.52 1.98 -7.51
CA GLY A 26 6.70 0.89 -8.46
C GLY A 26 7.05 1.39 -9.86
N ASP A 27 6.32 2.39 -10.37
CA ASP A 27 6.57 3.03 -11.66
C ASP A 27 7.92 3.75 -11.69
N TYR A 28 8.28 4.47 -10.62
CA TYR A 28 9.59 5.13 -10.52
C TYR A 28 10.76 4.13 -10.51
N LEU A 29 10.59 2.99 -9.82
CA LEU A 29 11.60 1.93 -9.79
C LEU A 29 11.67 1.21 -11.13
N GLU A 30 10.56 1.03 -11.84
CA GLU A 30 10.52 0.50 -13.21
C GLU A 30 11.27 1.40 -14.18
N GLU A 31 10.99 2.70 -14.19
CA GLU A 31 11.66 3.65 -15.08
C GLU A 31 13.17 3.74 -14.80
N LYS A 32 13.56 3.64 -13.52
CA LYS A 32 14.96 3.81 -13.10
C LYS A 32 15.81 2.54 -13.19
N TYR A 33 15.21 1.36 -13.01
CA TYR A 33 15.92 0.07 -12.97
C TYR A 33 15.51 -0.91 -14.06
N ASN A 34 14.58 -0.54 -14.95
CA ASN A 34 14.08 -1.39 -16.05
C ASN A 34 13.63 -2.78 -15.54
N ILE A 35 12.95 -2.78 -14.39
CA ILE A 35 12.55 -4.01 -13.70
C ILE A 35 11.32 -4.63 -14.33
N ASP A 36 11.38 -5.94 -14.50
CA ASP A 36 10.32 -6.79 -15.04
C ASP A 36 8.99 -6.64 -14.29
N GLU A 37 7.86 -6.83 -14.97
CA GLU A 37 6.51 -6.56 -14.45
C GLU A 37 6.19 -7.42 -13.20
N THR A 38 6.77 -8.62 -13.14
CA THR A 38 6.72 -9.52 -11.98
C THR A 38 7.41 -8.90 -10.75
N ASN A 39 8.55 -8.24 -10.95
CA ASN A 39 9.31 -7.58 -9.88
C ASN A 39 8.62 -6.28 -9.45
N LYS A 40 8.05 -5.52 -10.39
CA LYS A 40 7.21 -4.36 -10.09
C LYS A 40 6.06 -4.73 -9.15
N ARG A 41 5.35 -5.82 -9.46
CA ARG A 41 4.22 -6.29 -8.63
C ARG A 41 4.67 -6.69 -7.22
N ARG A 42 5.82 -7.36 -7.08
CA ARG A 42 6.41 -7.70 -5.79
C ARG A 42 6.79 -6.45 -4.98
N VAL A 43 7.41 -5.47 -5.63
CA VAL A 43 7.77 -4.19 -5.02
C VAL A 43 6.52 -3.48 -4.52
N VAL A 44 5.47 -3.34 -5.34
CA VAL A 44 4.21 -2.69 -4.93
C VAL A 44 3.60 -3.38 -3.71
N ILE A 45 3.49 -4.71 -3.69
CA ILE A 45 2.95 -5.46 -2.56
C ILE A 45 3.79 -5.24 -1.30
N PHE A 46 5.12 -5.36 -1.42
CA PHE A 46 6.03 -5.20 -0.29
C PHE A 46 5.97 -3.78 0.28
N THR A 47 5.99 -2.78 -0.59
CA THR A 47 5.89 -1.36 -0.21
C THR A 47 4.55 -1.08 0.44
N THR A 48 3.45 -1.64 -0.07
CA THR A 48 2.12 -1.48 0.53
C THR A 48 2.07 -2.07 1.93
N ILE A 49 2.62 -3.26 2.17
CA ILE A 49 2.68 -3.88 3.50
C ILE A 49 3.51 -3.02 4.46
N VAL A 50 4.72 -2.63 4.05
CA VAL A 50 5.62 -1.82 4.89
C VAL A 50 5.01 -0.46 5.21
N VAL A 51 4.44 0.21 4.22
CA VAL A 51 3.78 1.52 4.39
C VAL A 51 2.54 1.39 5.26
N THR A 52 1.71 0.37 5.06
CA THR A 52 0.53 0.12 5.90
C THR A 52 0.93 -0.16 7.34
N PHE A 53 1.95 -0.98 7.57
CA PHE A 53 2.45 -1.26 8.92
C PHE A 53 3.02 -0.01 9.58
N THR A 54 3.77 0.79 8.82
CA THR A 54 4.35 2.06 9.29
C THR A 54 3.25 3.07 9.63
N LEU A 55 2.27 3.26 8.74
CA LEU A 55 1.12 4.15 8.95
C LEU A 55 0.27 3.68 10.13
N SER A 56 -0.01 2.38 10.22
CA SER A 56 -0.79 1.82 11.32
C SER A 56 -0.06 1.98 12.65
N SER A 57 1.26 1.78 12.70
CA SER A 57 2.06 2.04 13.89
C SER A 57 2.11 3.52 14.25
N LEU A 58 2.14 4.42 13.25
CA LEU A 58 2.15 5.86 13.47
C LEU A 58 0.81 6.35 14.03
N LEU A 59 -0.31 5.86 13.47
CA LEU A 59 -1.66 6.13 13.95
C LEU A 59 -1.94 5.54 15.33
N PHE A 60 -1.35 4.39 15.68
CA PHE A 60 -1.54 3.79 17.01
C PHE A 60 -0.83 4.58 18.12
N TYR A 61 0.18 5.38 17.77
CA TYR A 61 0.95 6.19 18.72
C TYR A 61 0.43 7.62 18.87
N LEU A 62 -0.57 8.02 18.08
CA LEU A 62 -1.13 9.37 17.97
C LEU A 62 -2.55 9.40 18.54
#